data_AF-A0A0C3I6B4-F1
#
_entry.id   AF-A0A0C3I6B4-F1
#
_cell.length_a   1.000
_cell.length_b   1.000
_cell.length_c   1.000
_cell.angle_alpha   90.00
_cell.angle_beta   90.00
_cell.angle_gamma   90.00
#
_symmetry.space_group_name_H-M   'P 1'
#
loop_
_entity.id
_entity.type
_entity.pdbx_description
1 polymer ?
#
loop_
_entity_poly.entity_id
_entity_poly.type
_entity_poly.pdbx_seq_one_letter_code
_entity_poly.pdbx_strand_id
1 'polypeptide(L)'
;MSSKSVSLELLFLSVINYEAPISDLEEYLLMVRRLERQFTTTVMLSNPVDIDLNYGGKNGFICVLSKDLNLSFSKSGALLETLSVLVKLSAYERNSLLKILRQFNRFSIDVAYQDDVFLRFNLSK
;
A
#
# COMPACT_ATOMS: atom_id res chain seq x y z
N MET A 1 -39.54 -24.64 -3.18
CA MET A 1 -38.72 -24.19 -4.33
C MET A 1 -38.36 -22.74 -4.09
N SER A 2 -37.08 -22.44 -3.81
CA SER A 2 -36.61 -21.06 -3.57
C SER A 2 -36.45 -20.37 -4.93
N SER A 3 -37.20 -19.29 -5.18
CA SER A 3 -37.00 -18.47 -6.36
C SER A 3 -35.63 -17.80 -6.25
N LYS A 4 -34.70 -18.15 -7.14
CA LYS A 4 -33.48 -17.36 -7.33
C LYS A 4 -33.91 -15.99 -7.84
N SER A 5 -33.92 -14.98 -6.97
CA SER A 5 -34.08 -13.59 -7.40
C SER A 5 -32.86 -13.22 -8.22
N VAL A 6 -33.04 -13.03 -9.53
CA VAL A 6 -31.97 -12.59 -10.41
C VAL A 6 -31.82 -11.08 -10.26
N SER A 7 -30.65 -10.62 -9.80
CA SER A 7 -30.35 -9.19 -9.75
C SER A 7 -30.08 -8.69 -11.18
N LEU A 8 -30.99 -7.87 -11.70
CA LEU A 8 -30.88 -7.24 -13.02
C LEU A 8 -29.62 -6.37 -13.12
N GLU A 9 -29.16 -5.82 -12.00
CA GLU A 9 -27.98 -4.97 -11.92
C GLU A 9 -26.69 -5.77 -12.19
N LEU A 10 -26.58 -6.98 -11.63
CA LEU A 10 -25.45 -7.88 -11.90
C LEU A 10 -25.43 -8.37 -13.35
N LEU A 11 -26.60 -8.62 -13.94
CA LEU A 11 -26.71 -8.93 -15.37
C LEU A 11 -26.22 -7.76 -16.23
N PHE A 12 -26.63 -6.53 -15.90
CA PHE A 12 -26.22 -5.35 -16.64
C PHE A 12 -24.71 -5.11 -16.59
N LEU A 13 -24.12 -5.24 -15.40
CA LEU A 13 -22.67 -5.12 -15.19
C LEU A 13 -21.89 -6.19 -15.98
N SER A 14 -22.41 -7.42 -16.06
CA SER A 14 -21.78 -8.49 -16.84
C SER A 14 -21.82 -8.24 -18.35
N VAL A 15 -22.94 -7.69 -18.86
CA VAL A 15 -23.13 -7.42 -20.30
C VAL A 15 -22.20 -6.32 -20.80
N ILE A 16 -21.87 -5.35 -19.94
CA ILE A 16 -20.97 -4.25 -20.30
C ILE A 16 -19.49 -4.55 -20.01
N ASN A 17 -19.14 -5.79 -19.62
CA ASN A 17 -17.81 -6.16 -19.11
C ASN A 17 -17.32 -5.17 -18.04
N TYR A 18 -18.20 -4.78 -17.12
CA TYR A 18 -17.81 -3.92 -16.02
C TYR A 18 -16.86 -4.68 -15.10
N GLU A 19 -15.57 -4.43 -15.25
CA GLU A 19 -14.61 -4.75 -14.21
C GLU A 19 -14.83 -3.75 -13.08
N ALA A 20 -15.19 -4.25 -11.90
CA ALA A 20 -15.30 -3.41 -10.72
C ALA A 20 -13.97 -2.66 -10.55
N PRO A 21 -14.00 -1.33 -10.32
CA PRO A 21 -12.78 -0.60 -10.09
C PRO A 21 -12.06 -1.22 -8.90
N ILE A 22 -10.76 -1.47 -9.04
CA ILE A 22 -9.93 -2.05 -7.98
C ILE A 22 -10.15 -1.25 -6.68
N SER A 23 -10.23 -1.92 -5.55
CA SER A 23 -10.34 -1.26 -4.23
C SER A 23 -8.99 -0.64 -3.82
N ASP A 24 -8.99 0.31 -2.89
CA ASP A 24 -7.73 0.90 -2.40
C ASP A 24 -6.84 -0.19 -1.78
N LEU A 25 -7.45 -1.16 -1.07
CA LEU A 25 -6.73 -2.32 -0.54
C LEU A 25 -6.06 -3.15 -1.64
N GLU A 26 -6.75 -3.42 -2.76
CA GLU A 26 -6.16 -4.17 -3.88
C GLU A 26 -4.99 -3.41 -4.50
N GLU A 27 -5.12 -2.11 -4.73
CA GLU A 27 -4.02 -1.31 -5.27
C GLU A 27 -2.84 -1.23 -4.28
N TYR A 28 -3.11 -1.07 -2.98
CA TYR A 28 -2.10 -1.10 -1.93
C TYR A 28 -1.34 -2.44 -1.94
N LEU A 29 -2.04 -3.57 -2.05
CA LEU A 29 -1.41 -4.89 -2.13
C LEU A 29 -0.57 -5.06 -3.41
N LEU A 30 -1.01 -4.50 -4.55
CA LEU A 30 -0.22 -4.48 -5.79
C LEU A 30 1.04 -3.62 -5.62
N MET A 31 0.92 -2.47 -4.98
CA MET A 31 2.05 -1.60 -4.65
C MET A 31 3.05 -2.32 -3.75
N VAL A 32 2.61 -2.91 -2.64
CA VAL A 32 3.46 -3.68 -1.74
C VAL A 32 4.21 -4.78 -2.52
N ARG A 33 3.51 -5.60 -3.30
CA ARG A 33 4.14 -6.65 -4.12
C ARG A 33 5.16 -6.10 -5.11
N ARG A 34 4.89 -4.93 -5.71
CA ARG A 34 5.83 -4.28 -6.64
C ARG A 34 7.09 -3.82 -5.92
N LEU A 35 6.95 -3.25 -4.73
CA LEU A 35 8.07 -2.82 -3.89
C LEU A 35 8.92 -4.02 -3.45
N GLU A 36 8.29 -5.08 -2.95
CA GLU A 36 8.98 -6.29 -2.50
C GLU A 36 9.81 -6.93 -3.63
N ARG A 37 9.23 -7.01 -4.83
CA ARG A 37 9.94 -7.50 -6.03
C ARG A 37 11.07 -6.58 -6.46
N GLN A 38 10.90 -5.27 -6.40
CA GLN A 38 11.92 -4.31 -6.83
C GLN A 38 13.14 -4.34 -5.90
N PHE A 39 12.92 -4.37 -4.59
CA PHE A 39 13.98 -4.21 -3.59
C PHE A 39 14.46 -5.55 -3.01
N THR A 40 13.90 -6.67 -3.47
CA THR A 40 14.20 -8.02 -2.96
C THR A 40 14.10 -8.06 -1.43
N THR A 41 13.02 -7.46 -0.91
CA THR A 41 12.77 -7.32 0.52
C THR A 41 11.30 -7.60 0.81
N THR A 42 10.96 -7.82 2.07
CA THR A 42 9.58 -7.95 2.54
C THR A 42 9.15 -6.63 3.17
N VAL A 43 7.96 -6.13 2.81
CA VAL A 43 7.40 -4.96 3.48
C VAL A 43 6.94 -5.38 4.86
N MET A 44 7.53 -4.76 5.88
CA MET A 44 7.27 -5.09 7.27
C MET A 44 6.11 -4.27 7.81
N LEU A 45 5.39 -4.81 8.79
CA LEU A 45 4.45 -4.06 9.62
C LEU A 45 5.07 -3.92 11.02
N SER A 46 5.14 -2.71 11.54
CA SER A 46 5.58 -2.48 12.91
C SER A 46 4.83 -1.32 13.54
N ASN A 47 4.71 -1.36 14.86
CA ASN A 47 4.22 -0.22 15.62
C ASN A 47 5.30 0.89 15.59
N PRO A 48 4.94 2.17 15.38
CA PRO A 48 5.90 3.27 15.34
C PRO A 48 6.91 3.33 16.50
N VAL A 49 6.53 2.85 17.69
CA VAL A 49 7.39 2.87 18.89
C VAL A 49 8.30 1.65 19.03
N ASP A 50 7.99 0.56 18.31
CA ASP A 50 8.68 -0.74 18.46
C ASP A 50 9.61 -1.05 17.27
N ILE A 51 9.78 -0.09 16.35
CA ILE A 51 10.58 -0.27 15.15
C ILE A 51 12.08 -0.30 15.45
N ASP A 52 12.75 -1.37 15.03
CA ASP A 52 14.21 -1.46 15.07
C ASP A 52 14.83 -0.70 13.90
N LEU A 53 15.27 0.53 14.17
CA LEU A 53 15.96 1.39 13.18
C LEU A 53 17.34 0.84 12.77
N ASN A 54 17.93 -0.01 13.60
CA ASN A 54 19.21 -0.67 13.33
C ASN A 54 19.03 -1.95 12.52
N TYR A 55 17.80 -2.39 12.28
CA TYR A 55 17.51 -3.50 11.39
C TYR A 55 18.12 -3.21 10.02
N GLY A 56 19.23 -3.89 9.76
CA GLY A 56 20.05 -3.76 8.58
C GLY A 56 20.07 -5.08 7.85
N GLY A 57 18.89 -5.61 7.51
CA GLY A 57 18.81 -6.66 6.49
C GLY A 57 19.67 -6.29 5.29
N LYS A 58 20.07 -7.26 4.45
CA LYS A 58 21.14 -7.07 3.44
C LYS A 58 21.07 -5.75 2.63
N ASN A 59 19.87 -5.22 2.37
CA ASN A 59 19.62 -4.00 1.58
C ASN A 59 18.72 -2.96 2.28
N GLY A 60 18.64 -2.96 3.61
CA GLY A 60 17.75 -2.05 4.35
C GLY A 60 16.31 -2.57 4.50
N PHE A 61 15.33 -1.68 4.69
CA PHE A 61 13.93 -2.07 4.94
C PHE A 61 12.89 -1.07 4.44
N ILE A 62 11.68 -1.58 4.23
CA ILE A 62 10.45 -0.80 4.03
C ILE A 62 9.46 -1.27 5.09
N CYS A 63 8.99 -0.37 5.94
CA CYS A 63 8.11 -0.71 7.06
C CYS A 63 6.91 0.22 7.11
N VAL A 64 5.72 -0.37 7.11
CA VAL A 64 4.45 0.31 7.35
C VAL A 64 4.29 0.45 8.86
N LEU A 65 4.10 1.69 9.31
CA LEU A 65 3.95 2.04 10.71
C LEU A 65 2.47 2.04 11.07
N SER A 66 1.96 0.91 11.56
CA SER A 66 0.58 0.79 12.03
C SER A 66 0.49 -0.24 13.15
N LYS A 67 -0.41 0.01 14.11
CA LYS A 67 -0.73 -0.95 15.18
C LYS A 67 -1.58 -2.11 14.66
N ASP A 68 -2.47 -1.83 13.72
CA ASP A 68 -3.29 -2.82 13.03
C ASP A 68 -3.63 -2.30 11.64
N LEU A 69 -3.05 -2.93 10.63
CA LEU A 69 -3.27 -2.56 9.23
C LEU A 69 -4.72 -2.80 8.78
N ASN A 70 -5.43 -3.75 9.41
CA ASN A 70 -6.81 -4.05 9.04
C ASN A 70 -7.76 -2.90 9.38
N LEU A 71 -7.45 -2.09 10.40
CA LEU A 71 -8.25 -0.94 10.77
C LEU A 71 -8.10 0.22 9.79
N SER A 72 -7.01 0.26 9.04
CA SER A 72 -6.75 1.29 8.03
C SER A 72 -7.61 1.13 6.77
N PHE A 73 -8.29 0.00 6.60
CA PHE A 73 -9.17 -0.26 5.45
C PHE A 73 -10.59 -0.62 5.90
N SER A 74 -11.57 -0.13 5.15
CA SER A 74 -12.96 -0.53 5.31
C SER A 74 -13.23 -1.94 4.77
N LYS A 75 -14.39 -2.50 5.08
CA LYS A 75 -14.83 -3.81 4.55
C LYS A 75 -14.95 -3.85 3.02
N SER A 76 -15.17 -2.70 2.37
CA SER A 76 -15.18 -2.55 0.92
C SER A 76 -13.79 -2.26 0.34
N GLY A 77 -12.75 -2.23 1.17
CA GLY A 77 -11.37 -1.99 0.76
C GLY A 77 -11.02 -0.53 0.49
N ALA A 78 -11.85 0.43 0.90
CA ALA A 78 -11.49 1.85 0.89
C ALA A 78 -10.53 2.20 2.04
N LEU A 79 -9.54 3.04 1.79
CA LEU A 79 -8.59 3.51 2.80
C LEU A 79 -9.28 4.48 3.77
N LEU A 80 -9.25 4.17 5.06
CA LEU A 80 -9.89 4.97 6.13
C LEU A 80 -8.91 5.89 6.85
N GLU A 81 -7.64 5.49 6.93
CA GLU A 81 -6.61 6.19 7.68
C GLU A 81 -5.34 6.36 6.85
N THR A 82 -4.60 7.44 7.13
CA THR A 82 -3.29 7.65 6.51
C THR A 82 -2.30 6.58 6.94
N LEU A 83 -1.67 5.91 5.97
CA LEU A 83 -0.62 4.93 6.22
C LEU A 83 0.74 5.62 6.18
N SER A 84 1.43 5.61 7.31
CA SER A 84 2.81 6.09 7.38
C SER A 84 3.77 4.95 7.05
N VAL A 85 4.74 5.19 6.19
CA VAL A 85 5.76 4.22 5.78
C VAL A 85 7.15 4.78 6.06
N LEU A 86 7.95 4.04 6.83
CA LEU A 86 9.36 4.33 7.06
C LEU A 86 10.22 3.44 6.17
N VAL A 87 11.22 4.05 5.55
CA VAL A 87 12.10 3.40 4.60
C VAL A 87 13.54 3.69 4.96
N LYS A 88 14.37 2.65 4.94
CA LYS A 88 15.83 2.73 5.00
C LYS A 88 16.37 2.06 3.74
N LEU A 89 16.75 2.87 2.76
CA LEU A 89 17.28 2.45 1.45
C LEU A 89 18.40 3.39 1.03
N SER A 90 19.26 2.98 0.09
CA SER A 90 20.26 3.88 -0.51
C SER A 90 19.61 5.03 -1.30
N ALA A 91 20.36 6.11 -1.54
CA ALA A 91 19.85 7.26 -2.30
C ALA A 91 19.34 6.87 -3.71
N TYR A 92 20.02 5.94 -4.39
CA TYR A 92 19.60 5.43 -5.70
C TYR A 92 18.27 4.65 -5.62
N GLU A 93 18.13 3.80 -4.61
CA GLU A 93 16.91 3.01 -4.39
C GLU A 93 15.73 3.89 -3.99
N ARG A 94 15.93 4.96 -3.22
CA ARG A 94 14.86 5.92 -2.89
C ARG A 94 14.30 6.63 -4.12
N ASN A 95 15.16 7.00 -5.06
CA ASN A 95 14.69 7.56 -6.33
C ASN A 95 13.84 6.54 -7.11
N SER A 96 14.24 5.28 -7.09
CA SER A 96 13.45 4.19 -7.70
C SER A 96 12.13 3.95 -6.98
N LEU A 97 12.13 4.02 -5.65
CA LEU A 97 10.94 3.91 -4.81
C LEU A 97 9.92 5.00 -5.18
N LEU A 98 10.33 6.27 -5.18
CA LEU A 98 9.45 7.40 -5.51
C LEU A 98 8.87 7.29 -6.92
N LYS A 99 9.64 6.76 -7.89
CA LYS A 99 9.14 6.48 -9.24
C LYS A 99 8.07 5.39 -9.24
N ILE A 100 8.25 4.33 -8.47
CA ILE A 100 7.26 3.25 -8.33
C ILE A 100 6.00 3.79 -7.66
N LEU A 101 6.12 4.53 -6.56
CA LEU A 101 4.97 5.08 -5.83
C LEU A 101 4.10 5.97 -6.74
N ARG A 102 4.72 6.80 -7.59
CA ARG A 102 4.00 7.63 -8.57
C ARG A 102 3.22 6.84 -9.65
N GLN A 103 3.50 5.55 -9.83
CA GLN A 103 2.72 4.70 -10.74
C GLN A 103 1.37 4.27 -10.12
N PHE A 104 1.23 4.37 -8.80
CA PHE A 104 0.00 4.05 -8.06
C PHE A 104 -0.73 5.35 -7.74
N ASN A 105 -1.67 5.72 -8.60
CA ASN A 105 -2.25 7.06 -8.63
C ASN A 105 -3.51 7.24 -7.78
N ARG A 106 -4.03 6.19 -7.12
CA ARG A 106 -5.21 6.34 -6.24
C ARG A 106 -4.85 6.73 -4.81
N PHE A 107 -3.56 6.92 -4.52
CA PHE A 107 -3.05 7.48 -3.26
C PHE A 107 -2.33 8.80 -3.49
N SER A 108 -2.61 9.76 -2.61
CA SER A 108 -1.78 10.94 -2.40
C SER A 108 -0.55 10.55 -1.57
N ILE A 109 0.64 10.84 -2.09
CA ILE A 109 1.91 10.54 -1.44
C ILE A 109 2.54 11.84 -0.93
N ASP A 110 2.71 11.95 0.38
CA ASP A 110 3.33 13.09 1.04
C ASP A 110 4.63 12.67 1.74
N VAL A 111 5.72 13.40 1.54
CA VAL A 111 7.01 13.10 2.19
C VAL A 111 7.08 13.85 3.52
N ALA A 112 6.88 13.10 4.60
CA ALA A 112 6.88 13.65 5.96
C ALA A 112 8.30 13.93 6.50
N TYR A 113 9.29 13.13 6.09
CA TYR A 113 10.67 13.28 6.55
C TYR A 113 11.66 12.64 5.57
N GLN A 114 12.82 13.25 5.39
CA GLN A 114 13.92 12.66 4.62
C GLN A 114 15.28 13.17 5.13
N ASP A 115 16.21 12.24 5.37
CA ASP A 115 17.62 12.53 5.63
C ASP A 115 18.51 11.63 4.76
N ASP A 116 19.80 11.45 5.10
CA ASP A 116 20.72 10.60 4.35
C ASP A 116 20.47 9.10 4.51
N VAL A 117 19.70 8.67 5.50
CA VAL A 117 19.50 7.25 5.89
C VAL A 117 18.04 6.80 5.75
N PHE A 118 17.10 7.66 6.12
CA PHE A 118 15.68 7.38 6.22
C PHE A 118 14.85 8.28 5.30
N LEU A 119 13.76 7.70 4.83
CA LEU A 119 12.66 8.39 4.17
C LEU A 119 11.37 7.96 4.86
N ARG A 120 10.54 8.92 5.24
CA ARG A 120 9.19 8.69 5.73
C ARG A 120 8.21 9.36 4.79
N PHE A 121 7.23 8.60 4.32
CA PHE A 121 6.14 9.12 3.53
C PHE A 121 4.80 8.61 4.03
N ASN A 122 3.75 9.35 3.70
CA ASN A 122 2.38 9.04 4.05
C ASN A 122 1.58 8.72 2.79
N LEU A 123 0.75 7.69 2.86
CA LEU A 123 -0.26 7.37 1.86
C LEU A 123 -1.62 7.79 2.40
N SER A 124 -2.31 8.64 1.66
CA SER A 124 -3.63 9.16 2.00
C SER A 124 -4.52 9.16 0.77
N LYS A 125 -5.83 9.35 0.97
CA LYS A 125 -6.75 9.59 -0.14
C LYS A 125 -6.72 11.07 -0.51
#